data_AF-A0A933X3U8-F1
#
_entry.id   AF-A0A933X3U8-F1
#
_cell.length_a   1.000
_cell.length_b   1.000
_cell.length_c   1.000
_cell.angle_alpha   90.00
_cell.angle_beta   90.00
_cell.angle_gamma   90.00
#
_symmetry.space_group_name_H-M   'P 1'
#
loop_
_entity.id
_entity.type
_entity.pdbx_description
1 polymer ?
#
loop_
_entity_poly.entity_id
_entity_poly.type
_entity_poly.pdbx_seq_one_letter_code
_entity_poly.pdbx_strand_id
1 'polypeptide(L)'
;MDENITITPAPQDKSVFVTVIAWIFIVDSVYAVIVGLLQSIMFAMMEMPTDQMRETFNEPQARELFSATQRFVMLHMELLFFLFWIAAVVVLICSIGLLKRKNWARISFIIILAIGICWCVFGIFLTREFAPVMPFDPEIPDLTKFNKISIAIRLSANLMALAHAILFGWIIYKLNSKDIRREFGRKV
;
A
#
# COMPACT_ATOMS: atom_id res chain seq x y z
N MET A 1 -36.30 6.22 -52.73
CA MET A 1 -36.63 6.10 -51.29
C MET A 1 -35.39 5.54 -50.66
N ASP A 2 -34.49 6.43 -50.25
CA ASP A 2 -33.20 6.04 -49.69
C ASP A 2 -33.40 5.75 -48.20
N GLU A 3 -33.26 4.47 -47.86
CA GLU A 3 -33.38 3.94 -46.52
C GLU A 3 -32.16 4.39 -45.72
N ASN A 4 -32.33 5.48 -44.95
CA ASN A 4 -31.29 6.03 -44.09
C ASN A 4 -31.08 5.05 -42.92
N ILE A 5 -30.14 4.12 -43.08
CA ILE A 5 -29.73 3.18 -42.03
C ILE A 5 -29.06 3.99 -40.93
N THR A 6 -29.84 4.37 -39.92
CA THR A 6 -29.35 4.94 -38.67
C THR A 6 -28.57 3.86 -37.94
N ILE A 7 -27.25 3.76 -38.20
CA ILE A 7 -26.37 2.89 -37.43
C ILE A 7 -26.31 3.47 -36.01
N THR A 8 -27.19 2.98 -35.15
CA THR A 8 -27.09 3.24 -33.72
C THR A 8 -25.75 2.65 -33.27
N PRO A 9 -24.82 3.45 -32.73
CA PRO A 9 -23.55 2.91 -32.26
C PRO A 9 -23.86 1.86 -31.19
N ALA A 10 -23.42 0.62 -31.42
CA ALA A 10 -23.61 -0.46 -30.47
C ALA A 10 -23.15 0.01 -29.08
N PRO A 11 -23.93 -0.26 -28.01
CA PRO A 11 -23.57 0.11 -26.66
C PRO A 11 -22.16 -0.40 -26.37
N GLN A 12 -21.25 0.52 -26.13
CA GLN A 12 -19.84 0.19 -25.91
C GLN A 12 -19.73 -0.57 -24.59
N ASP A 13 -19.46 -1.87 -24.68
CA ASP A 13 -19.29 -2.72 -23.51
C ASP A 13 -18.15 -2.18 -22.66
N LYS A 14 -18.51 -1.72 -21.47
CA LYS A 14 -17.59 -1.24 -20.45
C LYS A 14 -16.74 -2.42 -20.00
N SER A 15 -15.40 -2.30 -20.04
CA SER A 15 -14.51 -3.33 -19.48
C SER A 15 -14.88 -3.71 -18.04
N VAL A 16 -15.32 -4.96 -17.88
CA VAL A 16 -15.61 -5.59 -16.58
C VAL A 16 -14.36 -5.60 -15.70
N PHE A 17 -13.17 -5.77 -16.30
CA PHE A 17 -11.89 -5.75 -15.58
C PHE A 17 -11.66 -4.42 -14.86
N VAL A 18 -11.84 -3.29 -15.55
CA VAL A 18 -11.64 -1.96 -14.96
C VAL A 18 -12.63 -1.73 -13.82
N THR A 19 -13.89 -2.13 -14.01
CA THR A 19 -14.93 -2.00 -12.98
C THR A 19 -14.59 -2.84 -11.74
N VAL A 20 -14.21 -4.11 -11.92
CA VAL A 20 -13.86 -5.02 -10.81
C VAL A 20 -12.64 -4.50 -10.04
N ILE A 21 -11.56 -4.12 -10.74
CA ILE A 21 -10.36 -3.57 -10.10
C ILE A 21 -10.70 -2.29 -9.32
N ALA A 22 -11.47 -1.38 -9.92
CA ALA A 22 -11.85 -0.16 -9.24
C ALA A 22 -12.64 -0.44 -7.94
N TRP A 23 -13.58 -1.38 -7.97
CA TRP A 23 -14.33 -1.78 -6.78
C TRP A 23 -13.47 -2.44 -5.71
N ILE A 24 -12.57 -3.35 -6.09
CA ILE A 24 -11.63 -3.99 -5.15
C ILE A 24 -10.83 -2.91 -4.41
N PHE A 25 -10.22 -1.97 -5.15
CA PHE A 25 -9.43 -0.92 -4.55
C PHE A 25 -10.26 0.11 -3.78
N ILE A 26 -11.53 0.34 -4.13
CA ILE A 26 -12.44 1.17 -3.33
C ILE A 26 -12.68 0.51 -1.97
N VAL A 27 -13.05 -0.78 -1.96
CA VAL A 27 -13.31 -1.50 -0.71
C VAL A 27 -12.06 -1.55 0.16
N ASP A 28 -10.91 -1.88 -0.44
CA ASP A 28 -9.63 -1.94 0.24
C ASP A 28 -9.20 -0.57 0.80
N SER A 29 -9.34 0.50 0.02
CA SER A 29 -8.98 1.85 0.48
C SER A 29 -9.94 2.38 1.55
N VAL A 30 -11.23 2.10 1.48
CA VAL A 30 -12.18 2.45 2.55
C VAL A 30 -11.80 1.73 3.84
N TYR A 31 -11.50 0.43 3.76
CA TYR A 31 -11.00 -0.33 4.91
C TYR A 31 -9.71 0.27 5.47
N ALA A 32 -8.73 0.59 4.62
CA ALA A 32 -7.48 1.19 5.03
C ALA A 32 -7.66 2.57 5.68
N VAL A 33 -8.57 3.41 5.18
CA VAL A 33 -8.91 4.71 5.79
C VAL A 33 -9.50 4.52 7.19
N ILE A 34 -10.43 3.57 7.35
CA ILE A 34 -11.04 3.26 8.66
C ILE A 34 -9.98 2.76 9.64
N VAL A 35 -9.14 1.80 9.23
CA VAL A 35 -8.06 1.28 10.06
C VAL A 35 -7.07 2.37 10.43
N GLY A 36 -6.66 3.21 9.48
CA GLY A 36 -5.75 4.32 9.74
C GLY A 36 -6.35 5.36 10.70
N LEU A 37 -7.65 5.63 10.59
CA LEU A 37 -8.35 6.51 11.53
C LEU A 37 -8.38 5.90 12.94
N LEU A 38 -8.71 4.60 13.06
CA LEU A 38 -8.70 3.90 14.34
C LEU A 38 -7.30 3.87 14.97
N GLN A 39 -6.25 3.63 14.18
CA GLN A 39 -4.86 3.69 14.64
C GLN A 39 -4.50 5.10 15.12
N SER A 40 -4.86 6.14 14.38
CA SER A 40 -4.62 7.53 14.75
C SER A 40 -5.31 7.89 16.09
N ILE A 41 -6.55 7.45 16.28
CA ILE A 41 -7.27 7.62 17.55
C ILE A 41 -6.59 6.85 18.67
N MET A 42 -6.19 5.59 18.43
CA MET A 42 -5.49 4.77 19.42
C MET A 42 -4.17 5.42 19.85
N PHE A 43 -3.39 5.97 18.91
CA PHE A 43 -2.18 6.72 19.20
C PHE A 43 -2.45 7.98 20.04
N ALA A 44 -3.49 8.75 19.69
CA ALA A 44 -3.89 9.92 20.46
C ALA A 44 -4.35 9.58 21.88
N MET A 45 -5.02 8.43 22.06
CA MET A 45 -5.49 7.95 23.37
C MET A 45 -4.39 7.34 24.23
N MET A 46 -3.35 6.77 23.62
CA MET A 46 -2.22 6.18 24.36
C MET A 46 -1.33 7.24 25.02
N GLU A 47 -1.57 8.53 24.78
CA GLU A 47 -0.79 9.66 25.32
C GLU A 47 0.72 9.42 25.24
N MET A 48 1.21 8.68 24.24
CA MET A 48 2.63 8.37 24.16
C MET A 48 3.38 9.69 23.98
N PRO A 49 4.23 10.09 24.94
CA PRO A 49 4.94 11.34 24.83
C PRO A 49 5.98 11.21 23.73
N THR A 50 5.64 11.70 22.53
CA THR A 50 6.50 11.64 21.34
C THR A 50 7.87 12.27 21.62
N ASP A 51 7.92 13.25 22.53
CA ASP A 51 9.15 13.89 22.99
C ASP A 51 10.03 12.94 23.81
N GLN A 52 9.45 12.16 24.73
CA GLN A 52 10.24 11.18 25.51
C GLN A 52 10.75 10.05 24.62
N MET A 53 9.95 9.54 23.66
CA MET A 53 10.45 8.57 22.68
C MET A 53 11.60 9.14 21.86
N ARG A 54 11.50 10.40 21.42
CA ARG A 54 12.57 11.08 20.69
C ARG A 54 13.84 11.22 21.51
N GLU A 55 13.72 11.52 22.80
CA GLU A 55 14.86 11.58 23.72
C GLU A 55 15.49 10.20 23.89
N THR A 56 14.70 9.16 24.20
CA THR A 56 15.19 7.79 24.36
C THR A 56 15.90 7.27 23.11
N PHE A 57 15.37 7.51 21.90
CA PHE A 57 16.03 7.09 20.65
C PHE A 57 17.22 7.98 20.24
N ASN A 58 17.48 9.07 20.96
CA ASN A 58 18.65 9.92 20.76
C ASN A 58 19.77 9.68 21.77
N GLU A 59 19.47 9.00 22.88
CA GLU A 59 20.45 8.59 23.88
C GLU A 59 21.54 7.68 23.28
N PRO A 60 22.80 7.79 23.76
CA PRO A 60 23.92 7.00 23.26
C PRO A 60 23.64 5.48 23.26
N GLN A 61 22.95 4.98 24.28
CA GLN A 61 22.62 3.58 24.45
C GLN A 61 21.67 3.07 23.34
N ALA A 62 20.69 3.87 22.93
CA ALA A 62 19.83 3.54 21.79
C ALA A 62 20.57 3.60 20.45
N ARG A 63 21.65 4.40 20.33
CA ARG A 63 22.46 4.44 19.10
C ARG A 63 23.29 3.18 18.90
N GLU A 64 23.64 2.50 19.99
CA GLU A 64 24.36 1.22 19.96
C GLU A 64 23.42 0.04 19.71
N LEU A 65 22.18 0.11 20.22
CA LEU A 65 21.18 -0.95 20.09
C LEU A 65 20.42 -0.94 18.76
N PHE A 66 20.19 0.25 18.17
CA PHE A 66 19.37 0.40 16.97
C PHE A 66 20.16 0.94 15.78
N SER A 67 19.95 0.35 14.60
CA SER A 67 20.52 0.85 13.35
C SER A 67 19.98 2.25 13.01
N ALA A 68 20.73 3.02 12.21
CA ALA A 68 20.31 4.36 11.80
C ALA A 68 18.93 4.36 11.12
N THR A 69 18.63 3.32 10.34
CA THR A 69 17.34 3.13 9.68
C THR A 69 16.20 2.93 10.68
N GLN A 70 16.40 2.09 11.70
CA GLN A 70 15.39 1.81 12.71
C GLN A 70 15.04 3.05 13.51
N ARG A 71 16.07 3.80 13.93
CA ARG A 71 15.89 5.08 14.63
C ARG A 71 15.14 6.08 13.76
N PHE A 72 15.48 6.19 12.48
CA PHE A 72 14.77 7.06 11.55
C PHE A 72 13.28 6.72 11.47
N VAL A 73 12.94 5.44 11.33
CA VAL A 73 11.54 4.96 11.27
C VAL A 73 10.79 5.27 12.57
N MET A 74 11.40 4.99 13.74
CA MET A 74 10.76 5.26 15.04
C MET A 74 10.53 6.76 15.26
N LEU A 75 11.52 7.59 14.93
CA LEU A 75 11.43 9.06 15.08
C LEU A 75 10.39 9.71 14.15
N HIS A 76 10.07 9.05 13.03
CA HIS A 76 9.12 9.54 12.03
C HIS A 76 7.90 8.64 11.89
N MET A 77 7.60 7.83 12.90
CA MET A 77 6.52 6.85 12.84
C MET A 77 5.15 7.50 12.62
N GLU A 78 4.89 8.63 13.29
CA GLU A 78 3.67 9.43 13.09
C GLU A 78 3.54 9.91 11.63
N LEU A 79 4.64 10.40 11.06
CA LEU A 79 4.67 10.83 9.67
C LEU A 79 4.40 9.67 8.71
N LEU A 80 4.96 8.48 8.99
CA LEU A 80 4.72 7.29 8.18
C LEU A 80 3.25 6.86 8.20
N PHE A 81 2.61 6.85 9.37
CA PHE A 81 1.18 6.55 9.48
C PHE A 81 0.32 7.60 8.78
N PHE A 82 0.66 8.88 8.95
CA PHE A 82 -0.03 9.97 8.27
C PHE A 82 0.09 9.87 6.75
N LEU A 83 1.30 9.59 6.23
CA LEU A 83 1.53 9.35 4.81
C LEU A 83 0.75 8.13 4.30
N PHE A 84 0.66 7.06 5.09
CA PHE A 84 -0.12 5.88 4.74
C PHE A 84 -1.62 6.19 4.65
N TRP A 85 -2.13 7.00 5.58
CA TRP A 85 -3.52 7.46 5.55
C TRP A 85 -3.80 8.36 4.33
N ILE A 86 -2.92 9.31 4.02
CA ILE A 86 -3.02 10.13 2.80
C ILE A 86 -3.00 9.22 1.56
N ALA A 87 -2.10 8.24 1.51
CA ALA A 87 -2.02 7.31 0.39
C ALA A 87 -3.34 6.55 0.20
N ALA A 88 -3.98 6.09 1.28
CA ALA A 88 -5.28 5.43 1.22
C ALA A 88 -6.37 6.35 0.64
N VAL A 89 -6.43 7.61 1.07
CA VAL A 89 -7.38 8.60 0.52
C VAL A 89 -7.11 8.87 -0.97
N VAL A 90 -5.84 8.99 -1.36
CA VAL A 90 -5.45 9.19 -2.76
C VAL A 90 -5.83 7.99 -3.63
N VAL A 91 -5.63 6.77 -3.14
CA VAL A 91 -6.06 5.52 -3.80
C VAL A 91 -7.57 5.52 -3.98
N LEU A 92 -8.34 5.92 -2.97
CA LEU A 92 -9.80 6.00 -3.05
C LEU A 92 -10.25 6.99 -4.15
N ILE A 93 -9.69 8.20 -4.15
CA ILE A 93 -9.98 9.23 -5.18
C ILE A 93 -9.65 8.70 -6.58
N CYS A 94 -8.49 8.05 -6.74
CA CYS A 94 -8.07 7.50 -8.03
C CYS A 94 -8.97 6.33 -8.47
N SER A 95 -9.42 5.49 -7.55
CA SER A 95 -10.31 4.36 -7.84
C SER A 95 -11.70 4.83 -8.27
N ILE A 96 -12.23 5.88 -7.63
CA ILE A 96 -13.47 6.55 -8.08
C ILE A 96 -13.25 7.19 -9.45
N GLY A 97 -12.10 7.82 -9.69
CA GLY A 97 -11.71 8.36 -10.99
C GLY A 97 -11.64 7.30 -12.10
N LEU A 98 -11.21 6.08 -11.74
CA LEU A 98 -11.11 4.93 -12.63
C LEU A 98 -12.51 4.43 -13.02
N LEU A 99 -13.47 4.36 -12.07
CA LEU A 99 -14.88 4.10 -12.37
C LEU A 99 -15.48 5.14 -13.32
N LYS A 100 -15.12 6.42 -13.13
CA LYS A 100 -15.53 7.53 -14.01
C LYS A 100 -14.77 7.57 -15.34
N ARG A 101 -13.88 6.60 -15.61
CA ARG A 101 -13.11 6.45 -16.84
C ARG A 101 -12.32 7.70 -17.25
N LYS A 102 -11.86 8.49 -16.28
CA LYS A 102 -11.07 9.69 -16.55
C LYS A 102 -9.64 9.30 -16.94
N ASN A 103 -9.10 9.86 -18.02
CA ASN A 103 -7.73 9.56 -18.47
C ASN A 103 -6.66 9.88 -17.42
N TRP A 104 -6.87 10.95 -16.62
CA TRP A 104 -5.97 11.27 -15.50
C TRP A 104 -5.95 10.18 -14.43
N ALA A 105 -7.11 9.55 -14.14
CA ALA A 105 -7.20 8.50 -13.15
C ALA A 105 -6.38 7.26 -13.53
N ARG A 106 -6.32 6.90 -14.82
CA ARG A 106 -5.46 5.82 -15.29
C ARG A 106 -3.99 6.08 -14.96
N ILE A 107 -3.51 7.30 -15.28
CA ILE A 107 -2.11 7.68 -15.05
C ILE A 107 -1.81 7.70 -13.54
N SER A 108 -2.67 8.33 -12.75
CA SER A 108 -2.51 8.38 -11.29
C SER A 108 -2.52 6.98 -10.68
N PHE A 109 -3.40 6.09 -11.12
CA PHE A 109 -3.48 4.71 -10.62
C PHE A 109 -2.23 3.91 -10.98
N ILE A 110 -1.68 4.08 -12.18
CA ILE A 110 -0.39 3.46 -12.56
C ILE A 110 0.74 3.95 -11.65
N ILE A 111 0.81 5.26 -11.37
CA ILE A 111 1.82 5.84 -10.48
C ILE A 111 1.68 5.26 -9.06
N ILE A 112 0.46 5.16 -8.54
CA ILE A 112 0.17 4.58 -7.23
C ILE A 112 0.61 3.12 -7.16
N LEU A 113 0.28 2.31 -8.18
CA LEU A 113 0.71 0.91 -8.24
C LEU A 113 2.24 0.79 -8.30
N ALA A 114 2.93 1.67 -9.04
CA ALA A 114 4.39 1.71 -9.09
C ALA A 114 5.00 2.06 -7.73
N ILE A 115 4.43 3.06 -7.03
CA ILE A 115 4.81 3.39 -5.65
C ILE A 115 4.57 2.18 -4.73
N GLY A 116 3.45 1.46 -4.90
CA GLY A 116 3.15 0.24 -4.15
C GLY A 116 4.18 -0.87 -4.37
N ILE A 117 4.70 -1.03 -5.59
CA ILE A 117 5.81 -1.96 -5.88
C ILE A 117 7.08 -1.53 -5.13
N CYS A 118 7.45 -0.24 -5.20
CA CYS A 118 8.57 0.30 -4.43
C CYS A 118 8.39 0.06 -2.92
N TRP A 119 7.16 0.21 -2.42
CA TRP A 119 6.81 -0.06 -1.02
C TRP A 119 6.96 -1.55 -0.65
N CYS A 120 6.57 -2.48 -1.53
CA CYS A 120 6.80 -3.90 -1.31
C CYS A 120 8.30 -4.22 -1.18
N VAL A 121 9.12 -3.66 -2.07
CA VAL A 121 10.58 -3.83 -2.03
C VAL A 121 11.16 -3.21 -0.75
N PHE A 122 10.71 -2.01 -0.38
CA PHE A 122 11.11 -1.34 0.85
C PHE A 122 10.70 -2.14 2.10
N GLY A 123 9.50 -2.75 2.11
CA GLY A 123 9.04 -3.61 3.18
C GLY A 123 9.94 -4.84 3.37
N ILE A 124 10.37 -5.49 2.27
CA ILE A 124 11.34 -6.60 2.33
C ILE A 124 12.65 -6.12 2.96
N PHE A 125 13.14 -4.93 2.59
CA PHE A 125 14.31 -4.33 3.20
C PHE A 125 14.14 -4.08 4.70
N LEU A 126 13.00 -3.49 5.12
CA LEU A 126 12.69 -3.26 6.53
C LEU A 126 12.62 -4.55 7.34
N THR A 127 12.02 -5.63 6.81
CA THR A 127 11.98 -6.91 7.55
C THR A 127 13.36 -7.49 7.84
N ARG A 128 14.37 -7.19 7.02
CA ARG A 128 15.77 -7.58 7.26
C ARG A 128 16.41 -6.68 8.31
N GLU A 129 16.22 -5.37 8.20
CA GLU A 129 16.77 -4.40 9.15
C GLU A 129 16.21 -4.61 10.56
N PHE A 130 14.92 -4.90 10.71
CA PHE A 130 14.28 -5.07 12.02
C PHE A 130 14.35 -6.50 12.57
N ALA A 131 14.87 -7.47 11.81
CA ALA A 131 15.05 -8.83 12.26
C ALA A 131 15.92 -9.00 13.53
N PRO A 132 16.98 -8.20 13.79
CA PRO A 132 17.84 -8.36 14.97
C PRO A 132 17.27 -7.73 16.26
N VAL A 133 16.20 -6.94 16.17
CA VAL A 133 15.80 -5.99 17.23
C VAL A 133 14.65 -6.46 18.11
N MET A 134 14.30 -7.76 18.07
CA MET A 134 13.61 -8.34 19.22
C MET A 134 14.66 -8.80 20.23
N PRO A 135 14.99 -8.00 21.28
CA PRO A 135 15.77 -8.51 22.40
C PRO A 135 14.96 -9.64 23.01
N PHE A 136 15.44 -10.86 22.84
CA PHE A 136 14.87 -11.99 23.52
C PHE A 136 15.34 -11.97 24.95
N ASP A 137 14.39 -11.90 25.87
CA ASP A 137 14.64 -12.25 27.24
C ASP A 137 15.15 -13.71 27.27
N PRO A 138 16.39 -13.97 27.71
CA PRO A 138 16.95 -15.32 27.76
C PRO A 138 16.16 -16.26 28.69
N GLU A 139 15.24 -15.73 29.51
CA GLU A 139 14.38 -16.51 30.40
C GLU A 139 13.16 -17.15 29.70
N ILE A 140 12.87 -16.82 28.43
CA ILE A 140 11.74 -17.43 27.71
C ILE A 140 12.11 -18.87 27.29
N PRO A 141 11.44 -19.90 27.87
CA PRO A 141 11.67 -21.27 27.45
C PRO A 141 11.18 -21.40 26.00
N ASP A 142 12.04 -21.92 25.13
CA ASP A 142 11.78 -22.22 23.71
C ASP A 142 12.08 -21.12 22.67
N LEU A 143 13.18 -20.41 22.88
CA LEU A 143 13.85 -19.55 21.88
C LEU A 143 13.97 -20.18 20.47
N THR A 144 14.12 -21.51 20.40
CA THR A 144 14.25 -22.22 19.12
C THR A 144 12.92 -22.28 18.35
N LYS A 145 11.78 -22.56 19.01
CA LYS A 145 10.46 -22.49 18.35
C LYS A 145 10.12 -21.05 17.96
N PHE A 146 10.41 -20.08 18.82
CA PHE A 146 10.15 -18.68 18.50
C PHE A 146 10.91 -18.23 17.26
N ASN A 147 12.22 -18.50 17.18
CA ASN A 147 13.04 -18.18 16.02
C ASN A 147 12.50 -18.82 14.73
N LYS A 148 12.05 -20.08 14.79
CA LYS A 148 11.43 -20.76 13.64
C LYS A 148 10.14 -20.08 13.20
N ILE A 149 9.28 -19.67 14.15
CA ILE A 149 8.04 -18.94 13.87
C ILE A 149 8.34 -17.56 13.25
N SER A 150 9.28 -16.80 13.80
CA SER A 150 9.66 -15.49 13.23
C SER A 150 10.25 -15.61 11.83
N ILE A 151 11.08 -16.63 11.57
CA ILE A 151 11.57 -16.92 10.22
C ILE A 151 10.40 -17.24 9.28
N ALA A 152 9.45 -18.09 9.71
CA ALA A 152 8.28 -18.45 8.92
C ALA A 152 7.39 -17.22 8.59
N ILE A 153 7.12 -16.36 9.57
CA ILE A 153 6.35 -15.12 9.40
C ILE A 153 7.06 -14.16 8.43
N ARG A 154 8.38 -13.98 8.56
CA ARG A 154 9.14 -13.13 7.63
C ARG A 154 9.13 -13.68 6.21
N LEU A 155 9.31 -14.99 6.07
CA LEU A 155 9.28 -15.63 4.76
C LEU A 155 7.90 -15.49 4.11
N SER A 156 6.83 -15.72 4.87
CA SER A 156 5.46 -15.56 4.36
C SER A 156 5.15 -14.10 4.00
N ALA A 157 5.57 -13.13 4.81
CA ALA A 157 5.43 -11.70 4.52
C ALA A 157 6.18 -11.30 3.24
N ASN A 158 7.42 -11.79 3.06
CA ASN A 158 8.22 -11.51 1.86
C ASN A 158 7.61 -12.14 0.60
N LEU A 159 7.12 -13.38 0.69
CA LEU A 159 6.41 -14.03 -0.41
C LEU A 159 5.13 -13.27 -0.78
N MET A 160 4.38 -12.83 0.23
CA MET A 160 3.18 -12.01 0.03
C MET A 160 3.52 -10.67 -0.62
N ALA A 161 4.60 -9.99 -0.21
CA ALA A 161 5.06 -8.75 -0.82
C ALA A 161 5.46 -8.94 -2.30
N LEU A 162 6.16 -10.03 -2.62
CA LEU A 162 6.50 -10.42 -4.00
C LEU A 162 5.24 -10.68 -4.83
N ALA A 163 4.26 -11.41 -4.29
CA ALA A 163 2.99 -11.67 -4.95
C ALA A 163 2.24 -10.36 -5.26
N HIS A 164 2.18 -9.43 -4.31
CA HIS A 164 1.60 -8.11 -4.52
C HIS A 164 2.35 -7.31 -5.60
N ALA A 165 3.68 -7.30 -5.57
CA ALA A 165 4.46 -6.60 -6.58
C ALA A 165 4.21 -7.14 -8.00
N ILE A 166 4.13 -8.47 -8.15
CA ILE A 166 3.78 -9.12 -9.42
C ILE A 166 2.36 -8.75 -9.85
N LEU A 167 1.39 -8.82 -8.94
CA LEU A 167 0.01 -8.44 -9.20
C LEU A 167 -0.11 -6.98 -9.65
N PHE A 168 0.55 -6.05 -8.98
CA PHE A 168 0.57 -4.64 -9.35
C PHE A 168 1.21 -4.41 -10.71
N GLY A 169 2.34 -5.08 -10.99
CA GLY A 169 2.98 -5.04 -12.32
C GLY A 169 2.05 -5.54 -13.42
N TRP A 170 1.34 -6.64 -13.17
CA TRP A 170 0.34 -7.19 -14.09
C TRP A 170 -0.85 -6.25 -14.32
N ILE A 171 -1.36 -5.61 -13.26
CA ILE A 171 -2.43 -4.61 -13.38
C ILE A 171 -1.96 -3.41 -14.21
N ILE A 172 -0.75 -2.89 -13.98
CA ILE A 172 -0.17 -1.80 -14.78
C ILE A 172 -0.08 -2.20 -16.26
N TYR A 173 0.43 -3.41 -16.54
CA TYR A 173 0.51 -3.94 -17.90
C TYR A 173 -0.87 -4.00 -18.54
N LYS A 174 -1.88 -4.54 -17.83
CA LYS A 174 -3.24 -4.67 -18.33
C LYS A 174 -3.90 -3.30 -18.56
N LEU A 175 -3.75 -2.35 -17.64
CA LEU A 175 -4.28 -0.99 -17.79
C LEU A 175 -3.66 -0.21 -18.97
N ASN A 176 -2.43 -0.55 -19.36
CA ASN A 176 -1.78 0.01 -20.55
C ASN A 176 -2.15 -0.69 -21.87
N SER A 177 -2.91 -1.78 -21.84
CA SER A 177 -3.36 -2.46 -23.05
C SER A 177 -4.17 -1.53 -23.95
N LYS A 178 -4.03 -1.71 -25.28
CA LYS A 178 -4.65 -0.84 -26.29
C LYS A 178 -6.18 -0.80 -26.15
N ASP A 179 -6.79 -1.92 -25.76
CA ASP A 179 -8.23 -2.05 -25.58
C ASP A 179 -8.73 -1.17 -24.42
N ILE A 180 -8.07 -1.27 -23.26
CA ILE A 180 -8.42 -0.46 -22.09
C ILE A 180 -8.10 1.01 -22.33
N ARG A 181 -6.96 1.33 -22.94
CA ARG A 181 -6.57 2.72 -23.24
C ARG A 181 -7.59 3.44 -24.13
N ARG A 182 -8.24 2.73 -25.07
CA ARG A 182 -9.29 3.29 -25.93
C ARG A 182 -10.52 3.73 -25.12
N GLU A 183 -10.82 3.08 -24.01
CA GLU A 183 -11.95 3.42 -23.14
C GLU A 183 -11.77 4.74 -22.39
N PHE A 184 -10.52 5.15 -22.12
CA PHE A 184 -10.17 6.40 -21.43
C PHE A 184 -9.89 7.56 -22.40
N GLY A 185 -9.77 7.29 -23.70
CA GLY A 185 -9.42 8.27 -24.73
C GLY A 185 -10.60 8.93 -25.44
N ARG A 186 -11.82 8.38 -25.29
CA ARG A 186 -13.04 9.02 -25.82
C ARG A 186 -13.47 10.12 -24.85
N LYS A 187 -13.32 11.39 -25.25
CA LYS A 187 -14.07 12.50 -24.63
C LYS A 187 -15.56 12.18 -24.83
N VAL A 188 -16.29 11.99 -23.73
CA VAL A 188 -17.74 12.18 -23.70
C VAL A 188 -17.99 13.68 -23.76
#